data_AF-A0A6M5YR99-F1
#
_entry.id   AF-A0A6M5YR99-F1
#
_cell.length_a   1.000
_cell.length_b   1.000
_cell.length_c   1.000
_cell.angle_alpha   90.00
_cell.angle_beta   90.00
_cell.angle_gamma   90.00
#
_symmetry.space_group_name_H-M   'P 1'
#
loop_
_entity.id
_entity.type
_entity.pdbx_description
1 polymer ?
#
loop_
_entity_poly.entity_id
_entity_poly.type
_entity_poly.pdbx_seq_one_letter_code
_entity_poly.pdbx_strand_id
1 'polypeptide(L)'
;MADDKWDAPRPFDVRTVEYLLKMMSQHDLSEIDLKEGEQRIRLRKGGASPVVYAPVAHAPAPPVAPAPPVAPAAPAAPPPGRRRRPRRRT
;
A
#
# COMPACT_ATOMS: atom_id res chain seq x y z
N MET A 1 -19.94 -38.15 33.90
CA MET A 1 -20.68 -37.52 32.79
C MET A 1 -20.83 -36.05 33.15
N ALA A 2 -19.91 -35.22 32.68
CA ALA A 2 -19.75 -33.85 33.15
C ALA A 2 -19.89 -32.85 31.99
N ASP A 3 -20.90 -33.04 31.14
CA ASP A 3 -21.01 -32.28 29.89
C ASP A 3 -22.48 -32.08 29.51
N ASP A 4 -23.33 -31.57 30.42
CA ASP A 4 -24.74 -31.26 30.12
C ASP A 4 -25.19 -29.93 30.74
N LYS A 5 -24.39 -28.88 30.53
CA LYS A 5 -24.74 -27.50 30.91
C LYS A 5 -24.73 -26.53 29.71
N TRP A 6 -24.72 -27.07 28.50
CA TRP A 6 -24.57 -26.32 27.26
C TRP A 6 -25.79 -26.38 26.32
N ASP A 7 -26.90 -26.99 26.73
CA ASP A 7 -28.06 -27.18 25.82
C ASP A 7 -28.87 -25.89 25.55
N ALA A 8 -28.50 -24.75 26.15
CA ALA A 8 -29.02 -23.46 25.73
C ALA A 8 -28.27 -22.99 24.47
N PRO A 9 -28.95 -22.72 23.35
CA PRO A 9 -28.30 -22.33 22.11
C PRO A 9 -27.57 -21.01 22.30
N ARG A 10 -26.24 -21.08 22.48
CA ARG A 10 -25.42 -19.88 22.59
C ARG A 10 -25.17 -19.34 21.18
N PRO A 11 -25.17 -18.01 21.01
CA PRO A 11 -24.90 -17.39 19.71
C PRO A 11 -23.54 -17.78 19.12
N PHE A 12 -22.59 -18.21 19.96
CA PHE A 12 -21.22 -18.60 19.59
C PHE A 12 -20.96 -20.11 19.54
N ASP A 13 -22.00 -20.95 19.67
CA ASP A 13 -21.83 -22.39 19.50
C ASP A 13 -21.67 -22.76 18.01
N VAL A 14 -20.88 -23.79 17.73
CA VAL A 14 -20.62 -24.30 16.38
C VAL A 14 -21.94 -24.64 15.67
N ARG A 15 -22.88 -25.28 16.38
CA ARG A 15 -24.21 -25.63 15.85
C ARG A 15 -25.02 -24.39 15.47
N THR A 16 -24.95 -23.34 16.29
CA THR A 16 -25.64 -22.06 16.03
C THR A 16 -25.02 -21.34 14.84
N VAL A 17 -23.69 -21.37 14.70
CA VAL A 17 -22.97 -20.75 13.58
C VAL A 17 -23.34 -21.43 12.25
N GLU A 18 -23.46 -22.76 12.22
CA GLU A 18 -23.93 -23.50 11.03
C GLU A 18 -25.37 -23.14 10.65
N TYR A 19 -26.25 -23.00 11.65
CA TYR A 19 -27.62 -22.54 11.44
C TYR A 19 -27.68 -21.11 10.92
N LEU A 20 -26.88 -20.19 11.48
CA LEU A 20 -26.78 -18.81 11.02
C LEU A 20 -26.27 -18.75 9.58
N LEU A 21 -25.28 -19.56 9.21
CA LEU A 21 -24.78 -19.64 7.83
C LEU A 21 -25.88 -20.10 6.86
N LYS A 22 -26.68 -21.09 7.26
CA LYS A 22 -27.84 -21.55 6.49
C LYS A 22 -28.88 -20.43 6.33
N MET A 23 -29.20 -19.70 7.41
CA MET A 23 -30.09 -18.55 7.36
C MET A 23 -29.56 -17.42 6.47
N MET A 24 -28.26 -17.12 6.54
CA MET A 24 -27.62 -16.15 5.66
C MET A 24 -27.77 -16.54 4.19
N SER A 25 -27.64 -17.83 3.88
CA SER A 25 -27.82 -18.31 2.50
C SER A 25 -29.28 -18.26 2.05
N GLN A 26 -30.24 -18.59 2.92
CA GLN A 26 -31.67 -18.59 2.58
C GLN A 26 -32.28 -17.20 2.45
N HIS A 27 -31.75 -16.22 3.18
CA HIS A 27 -32.25 -14.83 3.18
C HIS A 27 -31.32 -13.86 2.45
N ASP A 28 -30.35 -14.36 1.70
CA ASP A 28 -29.35 -13.57 0.97
C ASP A 28 -28.64 -12.49 1.83
N LEU A 29 -28.40 -12.79 3.10
CA LEU A 29 -27.64 -11.90 3.99
C LEU A 29 -26.16 -11.96 3.63
N SER A 30 -25.55 -10.78 3.50
CA SER A 30 -24.15 -10.66 3.14
C SER A 30 -23.22 -10.72 4.36
N GLU A 31 -23.68 -10.23 5.52
CA GLU A 31 -22.88 -10.12 6.73
C GLU A 31 -23.73 -10.20 8.00
N ILE A 32 -23.20 -10.84 9.03
CA ILE A 32 -23.74 -10.88 10.39
C ILE A 32 -22.60 -10.59 11.37
N ASP A 33 -22.76 -9.59 12.25
CA ASP A 33 -21.82 -9.26 13.33
C ASP A 33 -22.53 -9.40 14.68
N LEU A 34 -22.06 -10.30 15.52
CA LEU A 34 -22.55 -10.48 16.89
C LEU A 34 -21.45 -10.10 17.87
N LYS A 35 -21.80 -9.30 18.87
CA LYS A 35 -20.92 -8.89 19.97
C LYS A 35 -21.61 -9.16 21.30
N GLU A 36 -20.95 -9.91 22.18
CA GLU A 36 -21.41 -10.20 23.54
C GLU A 36 -20.22 -10.05 24.50
N GLY A 37 -20.23 -8.99 25.30
CA GLY A 37 -19.10 -8.66 26.18
C GLY A 37 -17.78 -8.53 25.40
N GLU A 38 -16.87 -9.45 25.66
CA GLU A 38 -15.54 -9.56 25.03
C GLU A 38 -15.55 -10.41 23.74
N GLN A 39 -16.62 -11.16 23.48
CA GLN A 39 -16.73 -12.05 22.33
C GLN A 39 -17.33 -11.31 21.14
N ARG A 40 -16.69 -11.45 19.97
CA ARG A 40 -17.21 -10.93 18.71
C ARG A 40 -17.05 -11.99 17.63
N ILE A 41 -18.10 -12.20 16.84
CA ILE A 41 -18.09 -13.10 15.70
C ILE A 41 -18.67 -12.36 14.48
N ARG A 42 -17.97 -12.47 13.35
CA ARG A 42 -18.37 -11.84 12.09
C ARG A 42 -18.46 -12.91 11.00
N LEU A 43 -19.68 -13.22 10.57
CA LEU A 43 -19.96 -14.14 9.49
C LEU A 43 -20.16 -13.34 8.21
N ARG A 44 -19.59 -13.81 7.10
CA ARG A 44 -19.71 -13.16 5.79
C ARG A 44 -20.00 -14.23 4.74
N LYS A 45 -21.02 -14.00 3.92
CA LYS A 45 -21.35 -14.89 2.80
C LYS A 45 -20.22 -14.78 1.77
N GLY A 46 -19.69 -15.93 1.36
CA GLY A 46 -18.51 -16.05 0.51
C GLY A 46 -18.52 -15.07 -0.66
N GLY A 47 -17.48 -14.27 -0.70
CA GLY A 47 -17.21 -13.23 -1.67
C GLY A 47 -15.97 -12.56 -1.12
N ALA A 48 -14.83 -12.78 -1.78
CA ALA A 48 -13.61 -12.08 -1.43
C ALA A 48 -14.00 -10.64 -1.17
N SER A 49 -13.84 -10.18 0.08
CA SER A 49 -13.82 -8.73 0.26
C SER A 49 -12.81 -8.25 -0.75
N PRO A 50 -13.11 -7.22 -1.55
CA PRO A 50 -12.01 -6.53 -2.18
C PRO A 50 -11.06 -6.27 -1.02
N VAL A 51 -9.85 -6.88 -1.08
CA VAL A 51 -8.77 -6.46 -0.23
C VAL A 51 -8.67 -4.99 -0.58
N VAL A 52 -9.28 -4.15 0.27
CA VAL A 52 -9.19 -2.71 0.13
C VAL A 52 -7.73 -2.49 0.46
N TYR A 53 -6.91 -2.51 -0.58
CA TYR A 53 -5.58 -1.97 -0.53
C TYR A 53 -5.77 -0.53 -0.07
N ALA A 54 -5.60 -0.32 1.24
CA ALA A 54 -5.52 1.02 1.77
C ALA A 54 -4.42 1.73 0.97
N PRO A 55 -4.64 2.97 0.50
CA PRO A 55 -3.62 3.69 -0.22
C PRO A 55 -2.37 3.73 0.66
N VAL A 56 -1.31 3.05 0.19
CA VAL A 56 0.02 3.12 0.82
C VAL A 56 0.46 4.56 0.66
N ALA A 57 0.43 5.30 1.76
CA ALA A 57 1.00 6.64 1.83
C ALA A 57 2.49 6.50 1.47
N HIS A 58 2.85 7.04 0.31
CA HIS A 58 4.24 7.11 -0.11
C HIS A 58 4.97 8.04 0.87
N ALA A 59 5.98 7.50 1.54
CA ALA A 59 6.84 8.30 2.40
C ALA A 59 7.52 9.40 1.56
N PRO A 60 7.65 10.63 2.09
CA PRO A 60 8.30 11.71 1.37
C PRO A 60 9.75 11.34 1.04
N ALA A 61 10.13 11.59 -0.21
CA ALA A 61 11.49 11.36 -0.68
C ALA A 61 12.49 12.21 0.12
N PRO A 62 13.68 11.67 0.45
CA PRO A 62 14.69 12.41 1.18
C PRO A 62 15.15 13.63 0.37
N PRO A 63 15.44 14.77 1.03
CA PRO A 63 15.92 15.97 0.34
C PRO A 63 17.27 15.70 -0.33
N VAL A 64 17.37 16.11 -1.60
CA VAL A 64 18.62 16.04 -2.37
C VAL A 64 19.55 17.14 -1.87
N ALA A 65 20.72 16.75 -1.38
CA ALA A 65 21.75 17.71 -0.97
C ALA A 65 22.30 18.48 -2.19
N PRO A 66 22.56 19.79 -2.05
CA PRO A 66 23.11 20.58 -3.14
C PRO A 66 24.51 20.09 -3.53
N ALA A 67 24.74 20.02 -4.84
CA ALA A 67 26.03 19.67 -5.40
C ALA A 67 27.09 20.74 -5.05
N PRO A 68 28.35 20.32 -4.80
CA PRO A 68 29.42 21.26 -4.48
C PRO A 68 29.68 22.22 -5.66
N PRO A 69 30.07 23.48 -5.39
CA PRO A 69 30.34 24.45 -6.44
C PRO A 69 31.55 24.02 -7.27
N VAL A 70 31.40 24.13 -8.60
CA VAL A 70 32.48 23.88 -9.56
C VAL A 70 33.45 25.05 -9.50
N ALA A 71 34.73 24.74 -9.24
CA ALA A 71 35.80 25.73 -9.23
C ALA A 71 35.98 26.37 -10.61
N PRO A 72 36.25 27.69 -10.68
CA PRO A 72 36.42 28.38 -11.96
C PRO A 72 37.66 27.86 -12.70
N ALA A 73 37.48 27.54 -13.98
CA ALA A 73 38.57 27.18 -14.87
C ALA A 73 39.44 28.41 -15.15
N ALA A 74 40.76 28.24 -15.01
CA ALA A 74 41.74 29.28 -15.31
C ALA A 74 41.69 29.65 -16.81
N PRO A 75 41.90 30.94 -17.17
CA PRO A 75 41.82 31.37 -18.55
C PRO A 75 42.92 30.73 -19.41
N ALA A 76 42.53 30.19 -20.55
CA ALA A 76 43.44 29.65 -21.54
C ALA A 76 44.20 30.78 -22.25
N ALA A 77 45.51 30.57 -22.45
CA ALA A 77 46.41 31.51 -23.11
C ALA A 77 45.99 31.79 -24.57
N PRO A 78 46.24 33.00 -25.10
CA PRO A 78 45.79 33.39 -26.43
C PRO A 78 46.48 32.58 -27.54
N PRO A 79 45.79 32.34 -28.67
CA PRO A 79 46.33 31.51 -29.74
C PRO A 79 47.50 32.20 -30.47
N PRO A 80 48.45 31.44 -31.02
CA PRO A 80 49.59 32.00 -31.74
C PRO A 80 49.10 32.71 -33.02
N GLY A 81 49.56 33.95 -33.18
CA GLY A 81 49.18 34.83 -34.29
C GLY A 81 49.51 34.23 -35.65
N ARG A 82 48.49 34.15 -36.52
CA ARG A 82 48.67 33.79 -37.93
C ARG A 82 49.42 34.91 -38.65
N ARG A 83 50.68 34.66 -38.99
CA ARG A 83 51.48 35.45 -39.94
C ARG A 83 50.72 35.58 -41.27
N ARG A 84 50.37 36.81 -41.66
CA ARG A 84 49.85 37.15 -42.98
C ARG A 84 50.87 36.73 -44.06
N ARG A 85 50.43 35.92 -45.03
CA ARG A 85 51.19 35.69 -46.28
C ARG A 85 51.08 36.94 -47.18
N PRO A 86 52.16 37.37 -47.84
CA PRO A 86 52.09 38.49 -48.77
C PRO A 86 51.38 38.04 -50.06
N ARG A 87 50.49 38.88 -50.59
CA ARG A 87 49.88 38.67 -51.90
C ARG A 87 50.93 38.92 -52.98
N ARG A 88 51.27 37.89 -53.76
CA ARG A 88 52.04 38.05 -55.00
C ARG A 88 51.10 38.66 -56.04
N ARG A 89 51.44 39.87 -56.49
CA ARG A 89 50.77 40.60 -57.57
C ARG A 89 51.47 40.21 -58.87
N THR A 90 50.75 39.64 -59.82
CA THR A 90 51.14 39.60 -61.23
C THR A 90 49.86 39.53 -62.04
#